data_AF-A0A3N9NGZ9-F1
#
_entry.id   AF-A0A3N9NGZ9-F1
#
_cell.length_a   1.000
_cell.length_b   1.000
_cell.length_c   1.000
_cell.angle_alpha   90.00
_cell.angle_beta   90.00
_cell.angle_gamma   90.00
#
_symmetry.space_group_name_H-M   'P 1'
#
loop_
_entity.id
_entity.type
_entity.pdbx_description
1 polymer ?
#
loop_
_entity_poly.entity_id
_entity_poly.type
_entity_poly.pdbx_seq_one_letter_code
_entity_poly.pdbx_strand_id
1 'polypeptide(L)'
;MRHYHGHFMNMPTPLRVLAIAGFAIVGLLIAAAMALLFGLVLMWLWNWLMPVIFGLPTITFWQAWGLVVLAHILFKTFPNHGHNDGHDEYWKKKFHKKFFEPSPDTEKENETTNE
;
A
#
# COMPACT_ATOMS: atom_id res chain seq x y z
N MET A 1 -32.78 13.14 -24.51
CA MET A 1 -31.74 12.09 -24.37
C MET A 1 -30.75 12.53 -23.30
N ARG A 2 -30.34 11.58 -22.45
CA ARG A 2 -29.56 11.78 -21.21
C ARG A 2 -28.22 12.46 -21.48
N HIS A 3 -27.72 13.24 -20.53
CA HIS A 3 -26.34 13.08 -20.04
C HIS A 3 -26.21 13.73 -18.65
N TYR A 4 -26.33 12.89 -17.62
CA TYR A 4 -25.91 13.24 -16.26
C TYR A 4 -24.39 13.15 -16.22
N HIS A 5 -23.73 14.30 -16.16
CA HIS A 5 -22.30 14.39 -15.89
C HIS A 5 -22.11 14.25 -14.37
N GLY A 6 -21.62 13.09 -13.92
CA GLY A 6 -21.31 12.83 -12.53
C GLY A 6 -20.11 13.66 -12.08
N HIS A 7 -20.36 14.88 -11.59
CA HIS A 7 -19.35 15.73 -10.99
C HIS A 7 -19.17 15.36 -9.50
N PHE A 8 -18.57 14.20 -9.23
CA PHE A 8 -18.27 13.71 -7.87
C PHE A 8 -16.88 14.12 -7.36
N MET A 9 -16.26 15.17 -7.90
CA MET A 9 -14.93 15.62 -7.49
C MET A 9 -14.91 17.03 -6.92
N ASN A 10 -15.64 17.22 -5.81
CA ASN A 10 -15.40 18.37 -4.95
C ASN A 10 -15.60 17.99 -3.47
N MET A 11 -14.61 17.28 -2.92
CA MET A 11 -14.47 17.09 -1.48
C MET A 11 -13.26 17.90 -1.04
N PRO A 12 -13.32 18.69 0.05
CA PRO A 12 -12.17 19.46 0.51
C PRO A 12 -11.01 18.51 0.82
N THR A 13 -9.84 18.80 0.24
CA THR A 13 -8.57 18.11 0.55
C THR A 13 -8.31 17.86 2.05
N PRO A 14 -8.66 18.73 3.02
CA PRO A 14 -8.44 18.44 4.44
C PRO A 14 -9.25 17.25 4.98
N LEU A 15 -10.46 16.99 4.48
CA LEU A 15 -11.29 15.87 4.95
C LEU A 15 -10.72 14.51 4.54
N ARG A 16 -10.09 14.44 3.36
CA ARG A 16 -9.44 13.20 2.87
C ARG A 16 -8.20 12.86 3.69
N VAL A 17 -7.38 13.86 4.04
CA VAL A 17 -6.20 13.67 4.89
C VAL A 17 -6.59 13.27 6.30
N LEU A 18 -7.64 13.87 6.87
CA LEU A 18 -8.18 13.49 8.18
C LEU A 18 -8.66 12.04 8.20
N ALA A 19 -9.37 11.60 7.15
CA ALA A 19 -9.83 10.22 7.02
C ALA A 19 -8.64 9.25 6.90
N ILE A 20 -7.64 9.55 6.07
CA ILE A 20 -6.44 8.71 5.93
C ILE A 20 -5.64 8.65 7.24
N ALA A 21 -5.47 9.77 7.94
CA ALA A 21 -4.84 9.80 9.25
C ALA A 21 -5.60 8.94 10.27
N GLY A 22 -6.93 9.00 10.26
CA GLY A 22 -7.78 8.13 11.08
C GLY A 22 -7.60 6.65 10.78
N PHE A 23 -7.64 6.26 9.49
CA PHE A 23 -7.40 4.88 9.08
C PHE A 23 -5.97 4.40 9.37
N ALA A 24 -4.97 5.28 9.27
CA ALA A 24 -3.58 4.95 9.61
C ALA A 24 -3.41 4.67 11.11
N ILE A 25 -4.07 5.46 11.98
CA ILE A 25 -4.07 5.23 13.43
C ILE A 25 -4.76 3.91 13.76
N VAL A 26 -5.90 3.63 13.15
CA VAL A 26 -6.62 2.35 13.32
C VAL A 26 -5.76 1.17 12.83
N GLY A 27 -5.11 1.31 11.67
CA GLY A 27 -4.19 0.31 11.14
C GLY A 27 -3.01 0.04 12.07
N LEU A 28 -2.44 1.09 12.66
CA LEU A 28 -1.37 0.97 13.66
C LEU A 28 -1.84 0.26 14.93
N LEU A 29 -3.05 0.56 15.41
CA LEU A 29 -3.63 -0.10 16.57
C LEU A 29 -3.88 -1.59 16.33
N ILE A 30 -4.39 -1.96 15.15
CA ILE A 30 -4.60 -3.36 14.76
C ILE A 30 -3.25 -4.09 14.63
N ALA A 31 -2.25 -3.45 14.01
CA ALA A 31 -0.92 -4.01 13.90
C ALA A 31 -0.27 -4.22 15.28
N ALA A 32 -0.42 -3.27 16.19
CA ALA A 32 0.07 -3.38 17.56
C ALA A 32 -0.65 -4.50 18.34
N ALA A 33 -1.97 -4.61 18.21
CA ALA A 33 -2.74 -5.69 18.84
C ALA A 33 -2.30 -7.07 18.33
N MET A 34 -2.05 -7.19 17.02
CA MET A 34 -1.58 -8.43 16.40
C MET A 34 -0.14 -8.77 16.83
N ALA A 35 0.74 -7.76 16.94
CA ALA A 35 2.10 -7.93 17.45
C ALA A 35 2.11 -8.35 18.94
N LEU A 36 1.21 -7.79 19.76
CA LEU A 36 1.06 -8.16 21.16
C LEU A 36 0.56 -9.60 21.31
N LEU A 37 -0.46 -9.99 20.53
CA LEU A 37 -0.94 -11.37 20.48
C LEU A 37 0.20 -12.33 20.11
N PHE A 38 0.97 -12.00 19.08
CA PHE A 38 2.09 -12.82 18.64
C PHE A 38 3.20 -12.90 19.70
N GLY A 39 3.52 -11.78 20.36
CA GLY A 39 4.49 -11.75 21.46
C GLY A 39 4.04 -12.57 22.67
N LEU A 40 2.75 -12.57 22.99
CA LEU A 40 2.17 -13.38 24.07
C LEU A 40 2.28 -14.89 23.76
N VAL A 41 1.92 -15.28 22.53
CA VAL A 41 2.02 -16.67 22.06
C VAL A 41 3.47 -17.12 22.05
N LEU A 42 4.40 -16.27 21.58
CA LEU A 42 5.83 -16.57 21.56
C LEU A 42 6.38 -16.78 22.98
N MET A 43 6.05 -15.91 23.93
CA MET A 43 6.46 -16.07 25.33
C MET A 43 5.92 -17.37 25.93
N TRP A 44 4.65 -17.69 25.69
CA TRP A 44 4.01 -18.87 26.25
C TRP A 44 4.58 -20.16 25.66
N LEU A 45 4.71 -20.21 24.33
CA LEU A 45 5.28 -21.36 23.62
C LEU A 45 6.75 -21.56 23.99
N TRP A 46 7.54 -20.48 24.04
CA TRP A 46 8.96 -20.57 24.38
C TRP A 46 9.18 -21.06 25.81
N ASN A 47 8.46 -20.51 26.79
CA ASN A 47 8.58 -20.93 28.19
C ASN A 47 8.20 -22.40 28.41
N TRP A 48 7.40 -22.99 27.52
CA TRP A 48 7.05 -24.41 27.58
C TRP A 48 8.00 -25.33 26.81
N LEU A 49 8.56 -24.89 25.67
CA LEU A 49 9.41 -25.75 24.83
C LEU A 49 10.91 -25.64 25.17
N MET A 50 11.46 -24.42 25.20
CA MET A 50 12.92 -24.23 25.24
C MET A 50 13.56 -24.65 26.58
N PRO A 51 12.97 -24.34 27.75
CA PRO A 51 13.46 -24.85 29.02
C PRO A 51 13.36 -26.38 29.12
N VAL A 52 12.31 -26.97 28.56
CA VAL A 52 12.05 -28.42 28.68
C VAL A 52 12.93 -29.23 27.74
N ILE A 53 13.16 -28.75 26.51
CA ILE A 53 13.92 -29.49 25.48
C ILE A 53 15.43 -29.24 25.62
N PHE A 54 15.83 -27.99 25.91
CA PHE A 54 17.23 -27.58 25.87
C PHE A 54 17.78 -27.10 27.23
N GLY A 55 16.96 -27.01 28.28
CA GLY A 55 17.39 -26.54 29.59
C GLY A 55 17.75 -25.05 29.64
N LEU A 56 17.34 -24.26 28.64
CA LEU A 56 17.62 -22.82 28.60
C LEU A 56 16.73 -22.02 29.57
N PRO A 57 17.20 -20.84 30.04
CA PRO A 57 16.39 -19.96 30.88
C PRO A 57 15.14 -19.45 30.15
N THR A 58 14.05 -19.30 30.90
CA THR A 58 12.80 -18.68 30.45
C THR A 58 13.06 -17.25 29.97
N ILE A 59 12.42 -16.83 28.88
CA ILE A 59 12.52 -15.44 28.43
C ILE A 59 11.50 -14.57 29.15
N THR A 60 11.98 -13.41 29.61
CA THR A 60 11.15 -12.35 30.19
C THR A 60 10.44 -11.56 29.08
N PHE A 61 9.42 -10.78 29.45
CA PHE A 61 8.65 -9.94 28.51
C PHE A 61 9.56 -9.07 27.63
N TRP A 62 10.58 -8.44 28.22
CA TRP A 62 11.57 -7.63 27.50
C TRP A 62 12.43 -8.43 26.52
N GLN A 63 12.79 -9.68 26.84
CA GLN A 63 13.56 -10.54 25.94
C GLN A 63 12.70 -11.05 24.77
N ALA A 64 11.44 -11.37 25.01
CA ALA A 64 10.50 -11.73 23.94
C ALA A 64 10.35 -10.59 22.93
N TRP A 65 10.24 -9.35 23.42
CA TRP A 65 10.25 -8.15 22.56
C TRP A 65 11.56 -8.00 21.77
N GLY A 66 12.71 -8.18 22.42
CA GLY A 66 14.01 -8.16 21.73
C GLY A 66 14.12 -9.22 20.62
N LEU A 67 13.62 -10.43 20.86
CA LEU A 67 13.62 -11.53 19.89
C LEU A 67 12.69 -11.24 18.70
N VAL A 68 11.48 -10.71 18.98
CA VAL A 68 10.52 -10.30 17.95
C VAL A 68 11.11 -9.19 17.08
N VAL A 69 11.74 -8.17 17.70
CA VAL A 69 12.39 -7.08 16.95
C VAL A 69 13.56 -7.60 16.13
N LEU A 70 14.40 -8.48 16.68
CA LEU A 70 15.53 -9.06 15.95
C LEU A 70 15.06 -9.89 14.76
N ALA A 71 14.07 -10.77 14.95
CA ALA A 71 13.45 -11.55 13.88
C ALA A 71 12.82 -10.61 12.85
N HIS A 72 12.10 -9.58 13.28
CA HIS A 72 11.51 -8.60 12.37
C HIS A 72 12.57 -7.90 11.54
N ILE A 73 13.68 -7.44 12.13
CA ILE A 73 14.76 -6.82 11.37
C ILE A 73 15.39 -7.82 10.40
N LEU A 74 15.59 -9.07 10.82
CA LEU A 74 16.21 -10.11 9.99
C LEU A 74 15.31 -10.50 8.79
N PHE A 75 14.01 -10.68 9.03
CA PHE A 75 13.04 -11.05 8.00
C PHE A 75 12.55 -9.84 7.17
N LYS A 76 12.51 -8.63 7.74
CA LYS A 76 12.18 -7.38 7.04
C LYS A 76 13.34 -6.84 6.22
N THR A 77 14.56 -7.35 6.44
CA THR A 77 15.74 -7.14 5.58
C THR A 77 15.76 -8.06 4.35
N PHE A 78 14.64 -8.72 4.00
CA PHE A 78 14.46 -9.25 2.65
C PHE A 78 13.70 -8.23 1.79
N PRO A 79 14.39 -7.38 1.00
CA PRO A 79 13.75 -6.53 0.01
C PRO A 79 13.43 -7.40 -1.21
N ASN A 80 12.30 -8.09 -1.20
CA ASN A 80 11.83 -8.78 -2.39
C ASN A 80 10.36 -8.44 -2.63
N HIS A 81 10.13 -7.25 -3.18
CA HIS A 81 9.10 -7.01 -4.19
C HIS A 81 9.33 -5.63 -4.82
N GLY A 82 10.02 -5.62 -5.96
CA GLY A 82 9.72 -4.62 -6.98
C GLY A 82 8.26 -4.79 -7.38
N HIS A 83 7.46 -3.75 -7.23
CA HIS A 83 6.10 -3.71 -7.77
C HIS A 83 5.86 -2.34 -8.42
N ASN A 84 6.15 -2.29 -9.72
CA ASN A 84 5.31 -1.66 -10.74
C ASN A 84 4.91 -0.18 -10.59
N ASP A 85 5.90 0.73 -10.60
CA ASP A 85 5.69 2.15 -10.99
C ASP A 85 5.86 2.36 -12.51
N GLY A 86 5.34 1.44 -13.33
CA GLY A 86 5.47 1.50 -14.81
C GLY A 86 4.15 1.55 -15.57
N HIS A 87 3.01 1.32 -14.90
CA HIS A 87 1.72 1.15 -15.57
C HIS A 87 0.92 2.45 -15.71
N ASP A 88 1.25 3.48 -14.92
CA ASP A 88 0.59 4.80 -14.99
C ASP A 88 1.10 5.64 -16.17
N GLU A 89 2.40 5.59 -16.44
CA GLU A 89 3.01 6.30 -17.57
C GLU A 89 2.52 5.78 -18.92
N TYR A 90 2.37 4.46 -19.08
CA TYR A 90 1.90 3.86 -20.33
C TYR A 90 0.47 4.31 -20.67
N TRP A 91 -0.41 4.34 -19.65
CA TRP A 91 -1.80 4.75 -19.84
C TRP A 91 -1.93 6.25 -20.13
N LYS A 92 -1.14 7.10 -19.46
CA LYS A 92 -1.09 8.55 -19.73
C LYS A 92 -0.66 8.84 -21.16
N LYS A 93 0.37 8.17 -21.67
CA LYS A 93 0.85 8.37 -23.06
C LYS A 93 -0.23 7.97 -24.07
N LYS A 94 -0.93 6.85 -23.86
CA LYS A 94 -2.01 6.40 -24.77
C LYS A 94 -3.22 7.34 -24.78
N PHE A 95 -3.58 7.91 -23.63
CA PHE A 95 -4.67 8.89 -23.55
C PHE A 95 -4.31 10.19 -24.26
N HIS A 96 -3.08 10.71 -24.05
CA HIS A 96 -2.67 11.96 -24.66
C HIS A 96 -2.73 11.90 -26.19
N LYS A 97 -2.25 10.80 -26.78
CA LYS A 97 -2.33 10.57 -28.24
C LYS A 97 -3.76 10.54 -28.79
N LYS A 98 -4.74 10.03 -28.02
CA LYS A 98 -6.11 9.90 -28.51
C LYS A 98 -6.92 11.20 -28.43
N PHE A 99 -6.60 12.07 -27.49
CA PHE A 99 -7.42 13.25 -27.17
C PHE A 99 -6.76 14.60 -27.48
N PHE A 100 -5.42 14.66 -27.53
CA PHE A 100 -4.67 15.91 -27.75
C PHE A 100 -3.86 15.89 -29.05
N GLU A 101 -3.72 14.72 -29.69
CA GLU A 101 -3.18 14.64 -31.05
C GLU A 101 -4.33 14.99 -32.01
N PRO A 102 -4.24 16.10 -32.77
CA PRO A 102 -5.25 16.44 -33.75
C PRO A 102 -5.31 15.30 -34.78
N SER A 103 -6.52 14.77 -34.97
CA SER A 103 -6.76 13.68 -35.89
C SER A 103 -6.55 14.16 -37.34
N PRO A 104 -5.89 13.36 -38.22
CA PRO A 104 -5.45 13.77 -39.55
C PRO A 104 -6.59 13.93 -40.58
N ASP A 105 -7.84 13.73 -40.17
CA ASP A 105 -9.05 13.98 -40.94
C ASP A 105 -9.28 15.47 -41.19
N THR A 106 -8.76 16.35 -40.33
CA THR A 106 -8.86 17.81 -40.53
C THR A 106 -8.04 18.34 -41.71
N GLU A 107 -7.03 17.58 -42.18
CA GLU A 107 -6.11 17.99 -43.25
C GLU A 107 -6.55 17.52 -44.64
N LYS A 108 -7.64 16.74 -44.73
CA LYS A 108 -8.17 16.23 -46.01
C LYS A 108 -9.43 16.97 -46.47
N GLU A 109 -10.14 17.63 -45.55
CA GLU A 109 -11.37 18.37 -45.83
C GLU A 109 -11.08 19.83 -46.25
N ASN A 110 -9.94 20.39 -45.86
CA ASN A 110 -9.48 21.72 -46.28
C ASN A 110 -8.83 21.72 -47.68
N GLU A 111 -8.39 20.60 -48.24
CA GLU A 111 -7.88 20.52 -49.62
C GLU A 111 -9.02 20.40 -50.66
N THR A 112 -10.14 19.77 -50.32
CA THR A 112 -11.29 19.55 -51.23
C THR A 112 -12.27 20.72 -51.33
N THR A 113 -12.16 21.72 -50.45
CA THR A 113 -12.99 22.94 -50.46
C THR A 113 -12.34 24.11 -51.24
N ASN A 114 -11.07 23.96 -51.63
CA ASN A 114 -10.28 25.00 -52.29
C ASN A 114 -10.00 24.73 -53.79
N GLU A 115 -10.69 23.75 -54.41
CA GLU A 115 -10.74 23.55 -55.87
C GLU A 115 -12.10 23.92 -56.46
#